data_AF-A0A7C1SE18-F1
#
_entry.id   AF-A0A7C1SE18-F1
#
_cell.length_a   1.000
_cell.length_b   1.000
_cell.length_c   1.000
_cell.angle_alpha   90.00
_cell.angle_beta   90.00
_cell.angle_gamma   90.00
#
_symmetry.space_group_name_H-M   'P 1'
#
loop_
_entity.id
_entity.type
_entity.pdbx_description
1 polymer ?
#
loop_
_entity_poly.entity_id
_entity_poly.type
_entity_poly.pdbx_seq_one_letter_code
_entity_poly.pdbx_strand_id
1 'polypeptide(L)'
;MAKREIVEGLREAVGRGESLKNAMMSFFNSGYTKKDVEDAAKEAQKPQPIFQPVVQPGMPGQPIQPKPIPQVQQPSPQIQQPIFQQPQFRPLPQFPVQAIQTVSSYGQKQKSASLAIIIMLVFSLLFLMGLLAAVFFFKGEIIRFLSSGFLSFLY
;
A
#
# COMPACT_ATOMS: atom_id res chain seq x y z
N MET A 1 12.46 -18.53 2.05
CA MET A 1 13.16 -17.89 0.91
C MET A 1 12.69 -16.46 0.66
N ALA A 2 11.46 -16.10 1.05
CA ALA A 2 10.87 -14.75 0.91
C ALA A 2 11.62 -13.55 1.51
N LYS A 3 12.70 -13.73 2.28
CA LYS A 3 13.33 -12.58 2.96
C LYS A 3 14.09 -11.65 2.01
N ARG A 4 14.71 -12.16 0.95
CA ARG A 4 15.51 -11.32 0.02
C ARG A 4 14.64 -10.45 -0.88
N GLU A 5 13.58 -11.02 -1.45
CA GLU A 5 12.62 -10.28 -2.30
C GLU A 5 11.95 -9.12 -1.55
N ILE A 6 11.63 -9.31 -0.26
CA ILE A 6 11.05 -8.24 0.57
C ILE A 6 12.10 -7.14 0.81
N VAL A 7 13.36 -7.48 1.10
CA VAL A 7 14.42 -6.48 1.31
C VAL A 7 14.66 -5.64 0.06
N GLU A 8 14.73 -6.27 -1.10
CA GLU A 8 14.96 -5.60 -2.38
C GLU A 8 13.78 -4.73 -2.76
N GLY A 9 12.54 -5.24 -2.64
CA GLY A 9 11.35 -4.47 -2.95
C GLY A 9 11.07 -3.34 -1.94
N LEU A 10 11.39 -3.52 -0.65
CA LEU A 10 11.35 -2.41 0.33
C LEU A 10 12.36 -1.32 -0.01
N ARG A 11 13.57 -1.69 -0.43
CA ARG A 11 14.59 -0.72 -0.90
C ARG A 11 14.13 0.04 -2.12
N GLU A 12 13.56 -0.65 -3.09
CA GLU A 12 13.07 -0.03 -4.33
C GLU A 12 11.92 0.94 -4.05
N ALA A 13 10.91 0.52 -3.26
CA ALA A 13 9.79 1.38 -2.89
C ALA A 13 10.25 2.63 -2.15
N VAL A 14 11.17 2.48 -1.18
CA VAL A 14 11.75 3.62 -0.46
C VAL A 14 12.61 4.50 -1.39
N GLY A 15 13.36 3.90 -2.32
CA GLY A 15 14.14 4.62 -3.32
C GLY A 15 13.28 5.42 -4.30
N ARG A 16 12.04 4.98 -4.56
CA ARG A 16 11.02 5.71 -5.33
C ARG A 16 10.34 6.83 -4.53
N GLY A 17 10.65 6.97 -3.23
CA GLY A 17 10.09 8.00 -2.35
C GLY A 17 8.91 7.55 -1.51
N GLU A 18 8.56 6.26 -1.50
CA GLU A 18 7.54 5.76 -0.57
C GLU A 18 8.08 5.73 0.85
N SER A 19 7.22 6.01 1.82
CA SER A 19 7.59 5.79 3.23
C SER A 19 7.80 4.30 3.48
N LEU A 20 8.83 3.95 4.27
CA LEU A 20 9.09 2.57 4.67
C LEU A 20 7.84 1.92 5.28
N LYS A 21 7.11 2.74 6.05
CA LYS A 21 5.77 2.45 6.55
C LYS A 21 4.88 1.90 5.42
N ASN A 22 4.57 2.71 4.42
CA ASN A 22 3.68 2.29 3.33
C ASN A 22 4.19 1.06 2.58
N ALA A 23 5.49 0.99 2.30
CA ALA A 23 6.10 -0.16 1.62
C ALA A 23 5.89 -1.47 2.42
N MET A 24 6.11 -1.46 3.74
CA MET A 24 5.84 -2.62 4.60
C MET A 24 4.37 -3.04 4.57
N MET A 25 3.44 -2.09 4.45
CA MET A 25 2.00 -2.37 4.37
C MET A 25 1.65 -3.11 3.07
N SER A 26 2.26 -2.74 1.95
CA SER A 26 2.08 -3.42 0.66
C SER A 26 2.48 -4.89 0.73
N PHE A 27 3.63 -5.21 1.34
CA PHE A 27 4.05 -6.59 1.55
C PHE A 27 3.15 -7.36 2.53
N PHE A 28 2.65 -6.71 3.57
CA PHE A 28 1.69 -7.35 4.47
C PHE A 28 0.39 -7.72 3.74
N ASN A 29 -0.11 -6.81 2.88
CA ASN A 29 -1.31 -7.04 2.08
C ASN A 29 -1.12 -8.11 1.00
N SER A 30 0.11 -8.31 0.51
CA SER A 30 0.43 -9.37 -0.45
C SER A 30 0.62 -10.76 0.20
N GLY A 31 0.40 -10.87 1.51
CA GLY A 31 0.39 -12.15 2.23
C GLY A 31 1.68 -12.48 3.00
N TYR A 32 2.65 -11.56 3.08
CA TYR A 32 3.84 -11.78 3.89
C TYR A 32 3.56 -11.62 5.38
N THR A 33 4.26 -12.41 6.20
CA THR A 33 4.10 -12.31 7.66
C THR A 33 4.71 -11.02 8.18
N LYS A 34 4.10 -10.45 9.22
CA LYS A 34 4.62 -9.25 9.90
C LYS A 34 6.09 -9.39 10.28
N LYS A 35 6.47 -10.56 10.82
CA LYS A 35 7.85 -10.84 11.25
C LYS A 35 8.83 -10.77 10.09
N ASP A 36 8.48 -11.36 8.94
CA ASP A 36 9.36 -11.36 7.77
C ASP A 36 9.54 -9.94 7.20
N VAL A 37 8.46 -9.15 7.18
CA VAL A 37 8.49 -7.76 6.71
C VAL A 37 9.32 -6.88 7.65
N GLU A 38 9.20 -7.04 8.96
CA GLU A 38 10.00 -6.29 9.95
C GLU A 38 11.48 -6.68 9.91
N ASP A 39 11.79 -7.97 9.79
CA ASP A 39 13.16 -8.46 9.65
C ASP A 39 13.80 -7.90 8.37
N ALA A 40 13.06 -7.90 7.26
CA ALA A 40 13.50 -7.34 5.99
C ALA A 40 13.68 -5.81 6.05
N ALA A 41 12.78 -5.10 6.71
CA ALA A 41 12.89 -3.64 6.90
C ALA A 41 14.17 -3.28 7.69
N LYS A 42 14.48 -4.03 8.74
CA LYS A 42 15.74 -3.87 9.49
C LYS A 42 16.96 -4.10 8.61
N GLU A 43 16.92 -5.10 7.73
CA GLU A 43 18.02 -5.41 6.81
C GLU A 43 18.16 -4.36 5.68
N ALA A 44 17.05 -3.83 5.18
CA ALA A 44 17.03 -2.79 4.15
C ALA A 44 17.63 -1.46 4.65
N GLN A 45 17.43 -1.15 5.94
CA GLN A 45 18.01 0.04 6.59
C GLN A 45 19.51 -0.12 6.91
N LYS A 46 20.04 -1.34 6.95
CA LYS A 46 21.49 -1.52 7.12
C LYS A 46 22.19 -0.88 5.92
N PRO A 47 23.16 0.01 6.14
CA PRO A 47 24.03 0.49 5.08
C PRO A 47 24.62 -0.74 4.39
N GLN A 48 24.30 -0.96 3.12
CA GLN A 48 25.02 -1.97 2.37
C GLN A 48 26.48 -1.49 2.27
N PRO A 49 27.46 -2.38 2.49
CA PRO A 49 28.81 -2.08 2.05
C PRO A 49 28.70 -1.77 0.56
N ILE A 50 29.11 -0.55 0.19
CA ILE A 50 29.16 -0.11 -1.20
C ILE A 50 30.07 -1.11 -1.91
N PHE A 51 29.49 -2.06 -2.65
CA PHE A 51 30.23 -2.81 -3.63
C PHE A 51 30.65 -1.78 -4.66
N GLN A 52 31.89 -1.31 -4.53
CA GLN A 52 32.61 -0.66 -5.61
C GLN A 52 32.41 -1.55 -6.85
N PRO A 53 32.06 -0.99 -8.02
CA PRO A 53 32.06 -1.78 -9.23
C PRO A 53 33.44 -2.42 -9.34
N VAL A 54 33.48 -3.76 -9.27
CA VAL A 54 34.69 -4.54 -9.50
C VAL A 54 35.05 -4.31 -10.95
N VAL A 55 35.91 -3.34 -11.20
CA VAL A 55 36.69 -3.24 -12.43
C VAL A 55 37.54 -4.50 -12.45
N GLN A 56 37.19 -5.45 -13.30
CA GLN A 56 37.93 -6.71 -13.45
C GLN A 56 39.39 -6.39 -13.79
N PRO A 57 40.38 -6.83 -13.00
CA PRO A 57 41.78 -6.71 -13.38
C PRO A 57 42.16 -7.89 -14.30
N GLY A 58 42.49 -7.61 -15.57
CA GLY A 58 43.33 -8.50 -16.38
C GLY A 58 43.06 -8.52 -17.89
N MET A 59 43.82 -7.74 -18.66
CA MET A 59 44.82 -8.20 -19.64
C MET A 59 45.33 -7.01 -20.51
N PRO A 60 46.64 -6.96 -20.84
CA PRO A 60 47.20 -5.90 -21.68
C PRO A 60 47.04 -6.22 -23.18
N GLY A 61 46.47 -5.26 -23.93
CA GLY A 61 46.74 -5.04 -25.34
C GLY A 61 46.09 -5.98 -26.37
N GLN A 62 45.06 -5.49 -27.07
CA GLN A 62 44.91 -5.62 -28.52
C GLN A 62 43.83 -4.64 -29.03
N PRO A 63 44.09 -3.80 -30.04
CA PRO A 63 43.06 -2.95 -30.64
C PRO A 63 42.11 -3.82 -31.48
N ILE A 64 40.86 -3.93 -31.03
CA ILE A 64 39.80 -4.62 -31.78
C ILE A 64 39.38 -3.70 -32.93
N GLN A 65 39.86 -4.02 -34.13
CA GLN A 65 39.46 -3.34 -35.36
C GLN A 65 38.00 -3.73 -35.69
N PRO A 66 37.03 -2.80 -35.76
CA PRO A 66 35.65 -3.13 -36.08
C PRO A 66 35.54 -3.53 -37.55
N LYS A 67 35.11 -4.77 -37.80
CA LYS A 67 34.71 -5.23 -39.14
C LYS A 67 33.33 -4.59 -39.47
N PRO A 68 33.12 -4.01 -40.67
CA PRO A 68 31.85 -3.36 -40.99
C PRO A 68 30.73 -4.38 -41.10
N ILE A 69 29.65 -4.17 -40.34
CA ILE A 69 28.41 -4.93 -40.48
C ILE A 69 27.58 -4.22 -41.57
N PRO A 70 27.01 -4.93 -42.56
CA PRO A 70 26.12 -4.31 -43.55
C PRO A 70 24.87 -3.72 -42.87
N GLN A 71 24.72 -2.40 -42.96
CA GLN A 71 23.52 -1.70 -42.52
C GLN A 71 22.34 -2.06 -43.44
N VAL A 72 21.37 -2.80 -42.91
CA VAL A 72 20.04 -2.85 -43.51
C VAL A 72 19.32 -1.57 -43.10
N GLN A 73 19.06 -0.70 -44.08
CA GLN A 73 18.32 0.55 -43.88
C GLN A 73 16.87 0.24 -43.51
N GLN A 74 16.46 0.68 -42.32
CA GLN A 74 15.07 0.79 -41.93
C GLN A 74 14.76 2.29 -41.73
N PRO A 75 13.72 2.87 -42.36
CA PRO A 75 13.43 4.29 -42.23
C PRO A 75 12.80 4.58 -40.86
N SER A 76 13.50 5.31 -40.01
CA SER A 76 12.98 5.82 -38.75
C SER A 76 12.19 7.13 -38.97
N PRO A 77 10.98 7.29 -38.42
CA PRO A 77 10.35 8.60 -38.28
C PRO A 77 11.18 9.47 -37.34
N GLN A 78 11.56 10.67 -37.78
CA GLN A 78 12.24 11.66 -36.95
C GLN A 78 11.28 12.15 -35.85
N ILE A 79 11.47 11.68 -34.63
CA ILE A 79 10.93 12.35 -33.44
C ILE A 79 12.05 13.26 -32.93
N GLN A 80 11.85 14.58 -33.06
CA GLN A 80 12.70 15.60 -32.47
C GLN A 80 12.70 15.43 -30.94
N GLN A 81 13.86 15.16 -30.36
CA GLN A 81 14.04 15.17 -28.91
C GLN A 81 14.37 16.60 -28.45
N PRO A 82 13.69 17.15 -27.44
CA PRO A 82 14.11 18.37 -26.78
C PRO A 82 15.38 18.13 -25.93
N ILE A 83 16.33 19.06 -26.02
CA ILE A 83 17.56 19.08 -25.23
C ILE A 83 17.21 19.16 -23.73
N PHE A 84 17.41 18.06 -23.00
CA PHE A 84 17.46 18.10 -21.55
C PHE A 84 18.87 18.52 -21.11
N GLN A 85 18.98 19.76 -20.61
CA GLN A 85 20.17 20.25 -19.92
C GLN A 85 20.39 19.40 -18.66
N GLN A 86 21.58 18.84 -18.51
CA GLN A 86 21.97 18.17 -17.27
C GLN A 86 22.03 19.21 -16.13
N PRO A 87 21.31 19.00 -15.00
CA PRO A 87 21.43 19.88 -13.85
C PRO A 87 22.80 19.70 -13.17
N GLN A 88 23.53 20.81 -13.02
CA GLN A 88 24.69 20.89 -12.14
C GLN A 88 24.28 20.49 -10.71
N PHE A 89 24.89 19.43 -10.19
CA PHE A 89 24.74 19.04 -8.78
C PHE A 89 25.37 20.10 -7.88
N ARG A 90 24.52 20.93 -7.27
CA ARG A 90 24.87 21.81 -6.16
C ARG A 90 24.87 20.97 -4.88
N PRO A 91 25.93 20.98 -4.05
CA PRO A 91 25.90 20.26 -2.78
C PRO A 91 24.81 20.87 -1.87
N LEU A 92 23.83 20.04 -1.51
CA LEU A 92 22.73 20.39 -0.64
C LEU A 92 23.22 20.60 0.81
N PRO A 93 22.65 21.55 1.56
CA PRO A 93 22.86 21.67 2.99
C PRO A 93 22.36 20.40 3.72
N GLN A 94 23.18 19.90 4.65
CA GLN A 94 22.83 18.78 5.52
C GLN A 94 21.66 19.19 6.42
N PHE A 95 20.48 18.65 6.14
CA PHE A 95 19.36 18.68 7.08
C PHE A 95 19.62 17.64 8.19
N PRO A 96 19.29 17.96 9.46
CA PRO A 96 19.41 16.99 10.54
C PRO A 96 18.51 15.79 10.25
N VAL A 97 19.08 14.60 10.35
CA VAL A 97 18.40 13.31 10.22
C VAL A 97 17.32 13.25 11.32
N GLN A 98 16.11 13.64 10.98
CA GLN A 98 15.00 13.62 11.94
C GLN A 98 14.50 12.20 12.11
N ALA A 99 14.51 11.82 13.40
CA ALA A 99 13.69 10.82 14.05
C ALA A 99 13.68 9.42 13.42
N ILE A 100 14.41 8.53 14.08
CA ILE A 100 14.16 7.09 14.13
C ILE A 100 12.64 6.88 14.14
N GLN A 101 12.10 6.47 12.99
CA GLN A 101 10.69 6.21 12.83
C GLN A 101 10.40 4.91 13.57
N THR A 102 9.82 5.01 14.77
CA THR A 102 9.47 3.86 15.60
C THR A 102 8.39 3.05 14.88
N VAL A 103 8.82 2.02 14.13
CA VAL A 103 7.96 1.12 13.32
C VAL A 103 7.13 0.13 14.16
N SER A 104 7.05 0.30 15.48
CA SER A 104 6.41 -0.66 16.39
C SER A 104 4.88 -0.75 16.26
N SER A 105 4.24 0.16 15.52
CA SER A 105 2.78 0.18 15.35
C SER A 105 2.27 -0.52 14.07
N TYR A 106 3.10 -1.34 13.44
CA TYR A 106 2.67 -2.24 12.38
C TYR A 106 1.79 -3.35 12.94
N GLY A 107 0.51 -3.36 12.58
CA GLY A 107 -0.39 -4.45 12.91
C GLY A 107 -1.14 -4.30 14.23
N GLN A 108 -1.36 -3.08 14.73
CA GLN A 108 -2.46 -2.86 15.67
C GLN A 108 -3.78 -3.05 14.90
N LYS A 109 -4.16 -4.31 14.73
CA LYS A 109 -5.42 -4.74 14.13
C LYS A 109 -6.51 -4.07 14.97
N GLN A 110 -7.19 -3.09 14.40
CA GLN A 110 -8.37 -2.45 14.99
C GLN A 110 -9.49 -3.51 15.04
N LYS A 111 -9.42 -4.39 16.05
CA LYS A 111 -10.12 -5.69 16.09
C LYS A 111 -11.46 -5.64 16.84
N SER A 112 -11.99 -4.46 17.14
CA SER A 112 -13.23 -4.30 17.91
C SER A 112 -14.43 -3.80 17.09
N ALA A 113 -14.21 -3.12 15.97
CA ALA A 113 -15.31 -2.57 15.16
C ALA A 113 -16.16 -3.67 14.50
N SER A 114 -15.55 -4.75 14.01
CA SER A 114 -16.29 -5.81 13.31
C SER A 114 -17.25 -6.58 14.22
N LEU A 115 -16.90 -6.79 15.50
CA LEU A 115 -17.78 -7.50 16.44
C LEU A 115 -18.95 -6.62 16.89
N ALA A 116 -18.71 -5.32 17.09
CA ALA A 116 -19.77 -4.35 17.36
C ALA A 116 -20.76 -4.26 16.19
N ILE A 117 -20.27 -4.24 14.95
CA ILE A 117 -21.10 -4.23 13.74
C ILE A 117 -21.95 -5.52 13.65
N ILE A 118 -21.36 -6.69 13.92
CA ILE A 118 -22.11 -7.96 13.91
C ILE A 118 -23.21 -7.97 14.98
N ILE A 119 -22.91 -7.54 16.21
CA ILE A 119 -23.91 -7.47 17.28
C ILE A 119 -25.03 -6.50 16.90
N MET A 120 -24.69 -5.33 16.35
CA MET A 120 -25.66 -4.33 15.91
C MET A 120 -26.56 -4.88 14.78
N LEU A 121 -25.99 -5.62 13.83
CA LEU A 121 -26.73 -6.24 12.72
C LEU A 121 -27.70 -7.31 13.22
N VAL A 122 -27.27 -8.20 14.12
CA VAL A 122 -28.14 -9.24 14.69
C VAL A 122 -29.25 -8.62 15.53
N PHE A 123 -28.94 -7.60 16.33
CA PHE A 123 -29.94 -6.87 17.11
C PHE A 123 -30.97 -6.17 16.21
N SER A 124 -30.51 -5.50 15.15
CA SER A 124 -31.39 -4.86 14.16
C SER A 124 -32.32 -5.88 13.48
N LEU A 125 -31.80 -7.06 13.14
CA LEU A 125 -32.58 -8.13 12.53
C LEU A 125 -33.66 -8.68 13.48
N LEU A 126 -33.31 -8.94 14.75
CA LEU A 126 -34.25 -9.39 15.78
C LEU A 126 -35.31 -8.32 16.06
N PHE A 127 -34.91 -7.05 16.11
CA PHE A 127 -35.81 -5.93 16.30
C PHE A 127 -36.84 -5.85 15.18
N LEU A 128 -36.42 -5.96 13.91
CA LEU A 128 -37.33 -5.99 12.77
C LEU A 128 -38.32 -7.16 12.87
N MET A 129 -37.83 -8.35 13.22
CA MET A 129 -38.68 -9.54 13.36
C MET A 129 -39.71 -9.37 14.48
N GLY A 130 -39.29 -8.80 15.61
CA GLY A 130 -40.16 -8.50 16.74
C GLY A 130 -41.24 -7.46 16.38
N LEU A 131 -40.87 -6.42 15.62
CA LEU A 131 -41.80 -5.40 15.16
C LEU A 131 -42.85 -5.99 14.20
N LEU A 132 -42.42 -6.88 13.29
CA LEU A 132 -43.34 -7.63 12.43
C LEU A 132 -44.30 -8.51 13.23
N ALA A 133 -43.77 -9.27 14.20
CA ALA A 133 -44.58 -10.11 15.07
C ALA A 133 -45.60 -9.29 15.87
N ALA A 134 -45.17 -8.14 16.41
CA ALA A 134 -46.05 -7.22 17.12
C ALA A 134 -47.18 -6.71 16.21
N VAL A 135 -46.90 -6.32 14.96
CA VAL A 135 -47.94 -5.93 14.00
C VAL A 135 -48.93 -7.07 13.77
N PHE A 136 -48.47 -8.32 13.62
CA PHE A 136 -49.35 -9.47 13.38
C PHE A 136 -50.25 -9.80 14.59
N PHE A 137 -49.70 -9.79 15.80
CA PHE A 137 -50.45 -10.10 17.03
C PHE A 137 -51.38 -8.96 17.44
N PHE A 138 -50.92 -7.72 17.33
CA PHE A 138 -51.64 -6.54 17.77
C PHE A 138 -52.38 -5.81 16.64
N LYS A 139 -52.48 -6.38 15.43
CA LYS A 139 -53.16 -5.73 14.28
C LYS A 139 -54.54 -5.16 14.63
N GLY A 140 -55.32 -5.89 15.44
CA GLY A 140 -56.66 -5.46 15.86
C GLY A 140 -56.61 -4.23 16.76
N GLU A 141 -55.69 -4.22 17.73
CA GLU A 141 -55.48 -3.09 18.63
C GLU A 141 -54.89 -1.89 17.89
N ILE A 142 -53.92 -2.11 16.98
CA ILE A 142 -53.31 -1.04 16.16
C ILE A 142 -54.37 -0.34 15.32
N ILE A 143 -55.27 -1.08 14.68
CA ILE A 143 -56.37 -0.51 13.88
C ILE A 143 -57.33 0.28 14.78
N ARG A 144 -57.63 -0.23 15.99
CA ARG A 144 -58.47 0.47 16.97
C ARG A 144 -57.81 1.75 17.52
N PHE A 145 -56.51 1.72 17.82
CA PHE A 145 -55.74 2.87 18.26
C PHE A 145 -55.58 3.92 17.15
N LEU A 146 -55.33 3.51 15.90
CA LEU A 146 -55.25 4.44 14.78
C LEU A 146 -56.61 5.07 14.49
N SER A 147 -57.68 4.29 14.52
CA SER A 147 -59.02 4.84 14.29
C SER A 147 -59.44 5.78 15.42
N SER A 148 -59.23 5.43 16.70
CA SER A 148 -59.57 6.33 17.80
C SER A 148 -58.72 7.59 17.85
N GLY A 149 -57.40 7.47 17.64
CA GLY A 149 -56.46 8.59 17.67
C GLY A 149 -56.60 9.52 16.48
N PHE A 150 -56.85 9.00 15.28
CA PHE A 150 -57.02 9.81 14.07
C PHE A 150 -58.37 10.53 14.04
N LEU A 151 -59.45 9.88 14.48
CA LEU A 151 -60.78 10.52 14.58
C LEU A 151 -60.80 11.61 15.66
N SER A 152 -60.08 11.42 16.76
CA SER A 152 -59.94 12.45 17.81
C SER A 152 -59.12 13.68 17.38
N PHE A 153 -58.35 13.58 16.29
CA PHE A 153 -57.54 14.71 15.79
C PHE A 153 -58.28 15.51 14.70
N LEU A 154 -59.39 14.97 14.17
CA LEU A 154 -60.16 15.52 13.06
C LEU A 154 -61.50 16.14 13.48
N TYR A 155 -61.85 16.09 14.76
CA TYR A 155 -63.05 16.67 15.37
C TYR A 155 -62.65 17.53 16.58
#